data_AF-A0A165Q926-F1
#
_entry.id   AF-A0A165Q926-F1
#
_cell.length_a   1.000
_cell.length_b   1.000
_cell.length_c   1.000
_cell.angle_alpha   90.00
_cell.angle_beta   90.00
_cell.angle_gamma   90.00
#
_symmetry.space_group_name_H-M   'P 1'
#
loop_
_entity.id
_entity.type
_entity.pdbx_description
1 polymer ?
#
loop_
_entity_poly.entity_id
_entity_poly.type
_entity_poly.pdbx_seq_one_letter_code
_entity_poly.pdbx_strand_id
1 'polypeptide(L)'
;MTLAGNKCRYDQVLHEGLSIVGFPWLREEYLCSRASIGGTHNLKLYILTAMTDFPALPGFYKALFLYIEPFSTMLPAIMAWTYPGAAWFHRELIPSSAPVVLDPRSQMAVWQLGNCYLLLGLISSLVFRAVRDTLRGDPVSQERILGASFTALAIADLTHVVASFIALPREIQLSPSTWNPMTHGNITFTVFLLCSRLAWFKGIGRKTYYYGKADGQDSKAKQA
;
A
#
# COMPACT_ATOMS: atom_id res chain seq x y z
N MET A 1 17.51 51.79 21.94
CA MET A 1 18.18 50.54 21.50
C MET A 1 17.08 49.51 21.27
N THR A 2 16.79 49.31 19.98
CA THR A 2 15.77 48.46 19.32
C THR A 2 16.11 46.97 19.56
N LEU A 3 15.22 45.99 19.73
CA LEU A 3 14.18 45.52 18.81
C LEU A 3 13.11 44.67 19.54
N ALA A 4 11.86 44.92 19.18
CA ALA A 4 10.68 44.11 19.46
C ALA A 4 10.60 42.92 18.47
N GLY A 5 10.26 41.73 18.97
CA GLY A 5 9.96 40.54 18.18
C GLY A 5 8.56 40.61 17.59
N ASN A 6 8.48 40.82 16.28
CA ASN A 6 7.24 41.05 15.55
C ASN A 6 6.44 39.77 15.30
N LYS A 7 5.25 39.81 15.90
CA LYS A 7 4.00 39.14 15.59
C LYS A 7 3.77 38.98 14.07
N CYS A 8 3.53 37.75 13.61
CA CYS A 8 3.01 37.44 12.28
C CYS A 8 1.74 38.25 12.01
N ARG A 9 1.79 39.13 11.02
CA ARG A 9 0.65 39.87 10.47
C ARG A 9 0.91 40.06 8.98
N TYR A 10 0.20 39.32 8.13
CA TYR A 10 -0.12 39.72 6.76
C TYR A 10 -1.35 38.92 6.32
N ASP A 11 -2.52 39.48 6.62
CA ASP A 11 -3.76 39.26 5.88
C ASP A 11 -3.92 40.39 4.86
N GLN A 12 -4.71 40.10 3.81
CA GLN A 12 -5.08 40.95 2.67
C GLN A 12 -3.99 41.16 1.60
N VAL A 13 -4.07 40.37 0.52
CA VAL A 13 -4.56 40.81 -0.81
C VAL A 13 -4.66 39.58 -1.70
N LEU A 14 -5.91 39.19 -2.02
CA LEU A 14 -6.41 38.52 -3.25
C LEU A 14 -7.63 37.65 -2.89
N HIS A 15 -8.75 38.33 -2.67
CA HIS A 15 -10.05 37.82 -3.09
C HIS A 15 -10.05 37.80 -4.62
N GLU A 16 -10.23 36.63 -5.23
CA GLU A 16 -11.31 36.32 -6.19
C GLU A 16 -11.03 34.99 -6.93
N GLY A 17 -12.01 34.08 -6.88
CA GLY A 17 -12.25 33.07 -7.91
C GLY A 17 -11.44 31.76 -7.87
N LEU A 18 -11.87 30.78 -7.07
CA LEU A 18 -12.28 29.43 -7.53
C LEU A 18 -12.55 28.53 -6.31
N SER A 19 -13.83 28.35 -5.98
CA SER A 19 -14.29 27.31 -5.06
C SER A 19 -14.25 25.96 -5.75
N ILE A 20 -13.19 25.17 -5.53
CA ILE A 20 -13.23 23.71 -5.76
C ILE A 20 -12.52 23.02 -4.59
N VAL A 21 -13.34 22.38 -3.76
CA VAL A 21 -13.06 21.26 -2.82
C VAL A 21 -11.80 21.40 -1.96
N GLY A 22 -12.02 21.83 -0.71
CA GLY A 22 -10.98 22.04 0.29
C GLY A 22 -10.34 20.77 0.84
N PHE A 23 -9.01 20.82 0.96
CA PHE A 23 -8.22 20.11 1.96
C PHE A 23 -7.39 21.16 2.74
N PRO A 24 -7.81 21.56 3.96
CA PRO A 24 -7.16 22.63 4.73
C PRO A 24 -5.72 22.32 5.20
N TRP A 25 -5.30 21.06 5.16
CA TRP A 25 -4.06 20.55 5.76
C TRP A 25 -2.79 20.75 4.90
N LEU A 26 -2.93 21.23 3.65
CA LEU A 26 -1.81 21.37 2.70
C LEU A 26 -1.09 22.73 2.78
N ARG A 27 -1.67 23.73 3.46
CA ARG A 27 -1.23 25.13 3.30
C ARG A 27 -0.25 25.62 4.37
N GLU A 28 -0.31 25.13 5.61
CA GLU A 28 0.47 25.74 6.70
C GLU A 28 1.91 25.22 6.85
N GLU A 29 2.20 23.94 6.55
CA GLU A 29 3.54 23.41 6.77
C GLU A 29 4.59 23.86 5.74
N TYR A 30 4.16 24.33 4.56
CA TYR A 30 5.09 24.74 3.50
C TYR A 30 5.80 26.08 3.73
N LEU A 31 5.25 26.95 4.58
CA LEU A 31 5.81 28.30 4.78
C LEU A 31 6.82 28.37 5.93
N CYS A 32 6.73 27.49 6.94
CA CYS A 32 7.63 27.54 8.10
C CYS A 32 9.03 26.96 7.82
N SER A 33 9.15 26.05 6.85
CA SER A 33 10.43 25.42 6.49
C SER A 33 11.33 26.27 5.58
N ARG A 34 10.94 27.49 5.19
CA ARG A 34 11.61 28.28 4.14
C ARG A 34 12.45 29.47 4.63
N ALA A 35 12.60 29.65 5.94
CA ALA A 35 13.29 30.82 6.50
C ALA A 35 14.77 30.60 6.84
N SER A 36 15.35 29.43 6.56
CA SER A 36 16.78 29.21 6.76
C SER A 36 17.33 28.31 5.66
N ILE A 37 18.58 28.56 5.26
CA ILE A 37 19.37 27.85 4.24
C ILE A 37 19.36 28.54 2.86
N GLY A 38 20.26 29.51 2.73
CA GLY A 38 20.80 29.93 1.44
C GLY A 38 21.72 28.83 0.86
N GLY A 39 21.49 28.46 -0.40
CA GLY A 39 22.27 27.44 -1.10
C GLY A 39 21.57 26.91 -2.34
N THR A 40 21.50 27.71 -3.40
CA THR A 40 20.65 27.47 -4.59
C THR A 40 21.10 26.36 -5.53
N HIS A 41 22.26 25.73 -5.33
CA HIS A 41 22.78 24.70 -6.24
C HIS A 41 22.66 23.24 -5.77
N ASN A 42 22.38 22.98 -4.47
CA ASN A 42 22.10 21.63 -3.95
C ASN A 42 20.61 21.34 -3.76
N LEU A 43 19.77 22.38 -3.87
CA LEU A 43 18.34 22.29 -3.55
C LEU A 43 17.56 21.43 -4.56
N LYS A 44 17.91 21.49 -5.86
CA LYS A 44 17.24 20.65 -6.89
C LYS A 44 17.55 19.16 -6.71
N LEU A 45 18.77 18.81 -6.33
CA LEU A 45 19.15 17.43 -6.08
C LEU A 45 18.50 16.90 -4.80
N TYR A 46 18.49 17.70 -3.72
CA TYR A 46 17.77 17.35 -2.50
C TYR A 46 16.26 17.24 -2.70
N ILE A 47 15.64 18.12 -3.48
CA ILE A 47 14.20 18.06 -3.78
C ILE A 47 13.88 16.85 -4.67
N LEU A 48 14.67 16.56 -5.70
CA LEU A 48 14.46 15.36 -6.55
C LEU A 48 14.65 14.05 -5.76
N THR A 49 15.60 14.03 -4.81
CA THR A 49 15.86 12.86 -3.96
C THR A 49 14.78 12.71 -2.88
N ALA A 50 14.38 13.80 -2.22
CA ALA A 50 13.33 13.81 -1.20
C ALA A 50 11.92 13.51 -1.74
N MET A 51 11.67 13.75 -3.03
CA MET A 51 10.40 13.42 -3.67
C MET A 51 10.23 11.93 -4.01
N THR A 52 11.28 11.12 -3.91
CA THR A 52 11.27 9.71 -4.32
C THR A 52 11.59 8.72 -3.20
N ASP A 53 12.09 9.20 -2.07
CA ASP A 53 12.59 8.34 -1.01
C ASP A 53 11.45 7.73 -0.18
N PHE A 54 11.43 6.40 -0.12
CA PHE A 54 10.59 5.65 0.82
C PHE A 54 11.49 4.61 1.48
N PRO A 55 12.29 5.02 2.48
CA PRO A 55 13.36 4.19 3.03
C PRO A 55 12.86 2.84 3.57
N ALA A 56 11.66 2.78 4.13
CA ALA A 56 11.06 1.56 4.65
C ALA A 56 10.55 0.59 3.56
N LEU A 57 10.31 1.08 2.34
CA LEU A 57 9.80 0.31 1.21
C LEU A 57 10.57 0.63 -0.09
N PRO A 58 11.85 0.24 -0.21
CA PRO A 58 12.68 0.58 -1.36
C PRO A 58 12.50 -0.40 -2.54
N GLY A 59 12.86 0.05 -3.74
CA GLY A 59 13.11 -0.78 -4.92
C GLY A 59 11.95 -1.73 -5.28
N PHE A 60 12.24 -3.03 -5.28
CA PHE A 60 11.29 -4.11 -5.60
C PHE A 60 10.01 -4.04 -4.74
N TYR A 61 10.15 -3.86 -3.43
CA TYR A 61 9.01 -3.79 -2.53
C TYR A 61 8.11 -2.59 -2.80
N LYS A 62 8.68 -1.47 -3.26
CA LYS A 62 7.93 -0.30 -3.71
C LYS A 62 7.07 -0.63 -4.92
N ALA A 63 7.65 -1.24 -5.93
CA ALA A 63 6.93 -1.62 -7.14
C ALA A 63 5.80 -2.61 -6.82
N LEU A 64 6.12 -3.63 -6.02
CA LEU A 64 5.17 -4.68 -5.66
C LEU A 64 4.01 -4.15 -4.81
N PHE A 65 4.30 -3.59 -3.64
CA PHE A 65 3.27 -3.28 -2.63
C PHE A 65 2.59 -1.93 -2.83
N LEU A 66 3.20 -1.00 -3.57
CA LEU A 66 2.61 0.32 -3.81
C LEU A 66 1.85 0.42 -5.13
N TYR A 67 2.09 -0.52 -6.07
CA TYR A 67 1.49 -0.48 -7.41
C TYR A 67 0.90 -1.83 -7.83
N ILE A 68 1.70 -2.89 -7.92
CA ILE A 68 1.25 -4.17 -8.51
C ILE A 68 0.16 -4.82 -7.65
N GLU A 69 0.39 -4.96 -6.34
CA GLU A 69 -0.55 -5.53 -5.39
C GLU A 69 -1.87 -4.74 -5.34
N PRO A 70 -1.90 -3.43 -5.04
CA PRO A 70 -3.17 -2.71 -4.93
C PRO A 70 -3.94 -2.75 -6.25
N PHE A 71 -3.25 -2.66 -7.40
CA PHE A 71 -3.91 -2.77 -8.70
C PHE A 71 -4.52 -4.15 -8.92
N SER A 72 -3.74 -5.22 -8.71
CA SER A 72 -4.21 -6.61 -8.87
C SER A 72 -5.32 -6.97 -7.87
N THR A 73 -5.35 -6.34 -6.70
CA THR A 73 -6.42 -6.53 -5.71
C THR A 73 -7.69 -5.76 -6.09
N MET A 74 -7.58 -4.55 -6.64
CA MET A 74 -8.74 -3.74 -7.04
C MET A 74 -9.41 -4.25 -8.32
N LEU A 75 -8.64 -4.82 -9.26
CA LEU A 75 -9.13 -5.24 -10.57
C LEU A 75 -10.30 -6.26 -10.50
N PRO A 76 -10.23 -7.33 -9.67
CA PRO A 76 -11.36 -8.22 -9.39
C PRO A 76 -12.67 -7.52 -9.06
N ALA A 77 -12.63 -6.46 -8.25
CA ALA A 77 -13.83 -5.71 -7.85
C ALA A 77 -14.50 -5.06 -9.06
N ILE A 78 -13.70 -4.41 -9.91
CA ILE A 78 -14.17 -3.76 -11.13
C ILE A 78 -14.76 -4.82 -12.08
N MET A 79 -14.07 -5.94 -12.28
CA MET A 79 -14.52 -7.02 -13.15
C MET A 79 -15.83 -7.66 -12.66
N ALA A 80 -15.98 -7.86 -11.35
CA ALA A 80 -17.18 -8.45 -10.75
C ALA A 80 -18.41 -7.53 -10.80
N TRP A 81 -18.23 -6.21 -10.71
CA TRP A 81 -19.34 -5.25 -10.78
C TRP A 81 -19.74 -4.85 -12.19
N THR A 82 -18.78 -4.83 -13.11
CA THR A 82 -19.00 -4.33 -14.47
C THR A 82 -18.96 -5.47 -15.47
N TYR A 83 -17.87 -5.58 -16.22
CA TYR A 83 -17.62 -6.63 -17.19
C TYR A 83 -16.32 -7.36 -16.82
N PRO A 84 -16.29 -8.70 -16.79
CA PRO A 84 -17.31 -9.63 -17.31
C PRO A 84 -18.50 -9.92 -16.38
N GLY A 85 -18.52 -9.34 -15.17
CA GLY A 85 -19.63 -9.39 -14.22
C GLY A 85 -19.53 -10.52 -13.18
N ALA A 86 -20.48 -10.52 -12.24
CA ALA A 86 -20.44 -11.38 -11.06
C ALA A 86 -20.55 -12.88 -11.37
N ALA A 87 -21.37 -13.27 -12.35
CA ALA A 87 -21.54 -14.68 -12.72
C ALA A 87 -20.25 -15.28 -13.33
N TRP A 88 -19.57 -14.50 -14.18
CA TRP A 88 -18.26 -14.87 -14.70
C TRP A 88 -17.24 -14.97 -13.57
N PHE A 89 -17.17 -13.96 -12.71
CA PHE A 89 -16.22 -13.94 -11.59
C PHE A 89 -16.40 -15.16 -10.68
N HIS A 90 -17.65 -15.48 -10.32
CA HIS A 90 -17.98 -16.66 -9.52
C HIS A 90 -17.55 -17.96 -10.20
N ARG A 91 -17.78 -18.09 -11.51
CA ARG A 91 -17.34 -19.26 -12.28
C ARG A 91 -15.83 -19.41 -12.25
N GLU A 92 -15.09 -18.31 -12.35
CA GLU A 92 -13.63 -18.37 -12.38
C GLU A 92 -13.02 -18.75 -11.03
N LEU A 93 -13.75 -18.70 -9.90
CA LEU A 93 -13.22 -19.14 -8.59
C LEU A 93 -12.83 -20.63 -8.57
N ILE A 94 -13.47 -21.46 -9.41
CA ILE A 94 -13.14 -22.87 -9.58
C ILE A 94 -13.11 -23.19 -11.08
N PRO A 95 -11.99 -23.72 -11.63
CA PRO A 95 -11.92 -24.08 -13.04
C PRO A 95 -13.07 -25.02 -13.45
N SER A 96 -13.98 -24.52 -14.29
CA SER A 96 -15.14 -25.29 -14.77
C SER A 96 -15.63 -24.77 -16.14
N SER A 97 -16.06 -25.69 -17.00
CA SER A 97 -16.66 -25.38 -18.30
C SER A 97 -18.18 -25.16 -18.23
N ALA A 98 -18.81 -25.40 -17.07
CA ALA A 98 -20.26 -25.30 -16.94
C ALA A 98 -20.75 -23.83 -16.91
N PRO A 99 -21.88 -23.53 -17.59
CA PRO A 99 -22.53 -22.22 -17.46
C PRO A 99 -23.07 -22.03 -16.03
N VAL A 100 -22.92 -20.82 -15.49
CA VAL A 100 -23.36 -20.45 -14.14
C VAL A 100 -24.41 -19.35 -14.21
N VAL A 101 -25.57 -19.62 -13.59
CA VAL A 101 -26.56 -18.61 -13.23
C VAL A 101 -26.52 -18.47 -11.71
N LEU A 102 -26.28 -17.25 -11.23
CA LEU A 102 -26.21 -16.99 -9.79
C LEU A 102 -27.61 -16.75 -9.23
N ASP A 103 -27.89 -17.35 -8.08
CA ASP A 103 -29.01 -16.92 -7.27
C ASP A 103 -28.72 -15.54 -6.64
N PRO A 104 -29.75 -14.78 -6.21
CA PRO A 104 -29.56 -13.44 -5.67
C PRO A 104 -28.61 -13.35 -4.46
N ARG A 105 -28.51 -14.40 -3.64
CA ARG A 105 -27.63 -14.41 -2.46
C ARG A 105 -26.17 -14.59 -2.88
N SER A 106 -25.89 -15.49 -3.81
CA SER A 106 -24.54 -15.67 -4.37
C SER A 106 -24.08 -14.43 -5.12
N GLN A 107 -24.96 -13.78 -5.87
CA GLN A 107 -24.63 -12.50 -6.54
C GLN A 107 -24.27 -11.41 -5.52
N MET A 108 -25.07 -11.26 -4.46
CA MET A 108 -24.78 -10.31 -3.38
C MET A 108 -23.43 -10.61 -2.72
N ALA A 109 -23.13 -11.89 -2.45
CA ALA A 109 -21.87 -12.31 -1.84
C ALA A 109 -20.66 -11.95 -2.73
N VAL A 110 -20.75 -12.17 -4.05
CA VAL A 110 -19.70 -11.79 -5.00
C VAL A 110 -19.48 -10.28 -5.04
N TRP A 111 -20.54 -9.48 -4.99
CA TRP A 111 -20.40 -8.02 -4.95
C TRP A 111 -19.81 -7.51 -3.64
N GLN A 112 -20.17 -8.12 -2.50
CA GLN A 112 -19.56 -7.81 -1.21
C GLN A 112 -18.09 -8.18 -1.17
N LEU A 113 -17.72 -9.33 -1.74
CA LEU A 113 -16.33 -9.73 -1.92
C LEU A 113 -15.55 -8.71 -2.77
N GLY A 114 -16.14 -8.24 -3.88
CA GLY A 114 -15.58 -7.16 -4.68
C GLY A 114 -15.34 -5.88 -3.86
N ASN A 115 -16.28 -5.51 -2.96
CA ASN A 115 -16.10 -4.34 -2.09
C ASN A 115 -14.92 -4.51 -1.14
N CYS A 116 -14.74 -5.70 -0.55
CA CYS A 116 -13.61 -6.00 0.30
C CYS A 116 -12.27 -5.89 -0.45
N TYR A 117 -12.20 -6.40 -1.68
CA TYR A 117 -11.01 -6.30 -2.52
C TYR A 117 -10.68 -4.86 -2.92
N LEU A 118 -11.69 -4.06 -3.30
CA LEU A 118 -11.48 -2.64 -3.57
C LEU A 118 -10.95 -1.92 -2.32
N LEU A 119 -11.57 -2.15 -1.16
CA LEU A 119 -11.16 -1.54 0.09
C LEU A 119 -9.71 -1.90 0.44
N LEU A 120 -9.33 -3.17 0.32
CA LEU A 120 -7.98 -3.63 0.61
C LEU A 120 -6.94 -2.96 -0.31
N GLY A 121 -7.23 -2.91 -1.61
CA GLY A 121 -6.37 -2.24 -2.57
C GLY A 121 -6.28 -0.72 -2.36
N LEU A 122 -7.37 -0.08 -1.95
CA LEU A 122 -7.36 1.34 -1.58
C LEU A 122 -6.54 1.58 -0.31
N ILE A 123 -6.62 0.71 0.70
CA ILE A 123 -5.78 0.82 1.91
C ILE A 123 -4.30 0.69 1.53
N SER A 124 -3.91 -0.37 0.82
CA SER A 124 -2.51 -0.55 0.38
C SER A 124 -2.03 0.58 -0.53
N SER A 125 -2.92 1.16 -1.36
CA SER A 125 -2.57 2.27 -2.25
C SER A 125 -2.46 3.61 -1.51
N LEU A 126 -3.48 3.99 -0.73
CA LEU A 126 -3.60 5.31 -0.12
C LEU A 126 -2.84 5.40 1.20
N VAL A 127 -2.98 4.40 2.09
CA VAL A 127 -2.36 4.45 3.42
C VAL A 127 -0.84 4.37 3.32
N PHE A 128 -0.29 3.52 2.45
CA PHE A 128 1.17 3.45 2.30
C PHE A 128 1.75 4.73 1.69
N ARG A 129 1.02 5.39 0.78
CA ARG A 129 1.40 6.71 0.26
C ARG A 129 1.31 7.78 1.35
N ALA A 130 0.27 7.74 2.19
CA ALA A 130 0.15 8.64 3.33
C ALA A 130 1.30 8.45 4.32
N VAL A 131 1.70 7.21 4.64
CA VAL A 131 2.85 6.91 5.51
C VAL A 131 4.14 7.48 4.91
N ARG A 132 4.39 7.27 3.61
CA ARG A 132 5.54 7.84 2.91
C ARG A 132 5.55 9.38 3.00
N ASP A 133 4.40 10.01 2.81
CA ASP A 133 4.30 11.46 2.69
C ASP A 133 4.29 12.19 4.02
N THR A 134 3.74 11.58 5.08
CA THR A 134 3.61 12.18 6.42
C THR A 134 4.80 11.92 7.32
N LEU A 135 5.46 10.76 7.21
CA LEU A 135 6.59 10.38 8.07
C LEU A 135 7.93 10.54 7.37
N ARG A 136 8.09 11.62 6.58
CA ARG A 136 9.34 11.92 5.87
C ARG A 136 10.44 12.21 6.90
N GLY A 137 11.49 11.39 6.90
CA GLY A 137 12.61 11.51 7.84
C GLY A 137 12.51 10.63 9.10
N ASP A 138 11.41 9.90 9.30
CA ASP A 138 11.29 8.90 10.37
C ASP A 138 11.13 7.48 9.80
N PRO A 139 12.23 6.85 9.34
CA PRO A 139 12.18 5.52 8.74
C PRO A 139 11.79 4.43 9.76
N VAL A 140 11.98 4.66 11.06
CA VAL A 140 11.61 3.72 12.12
C VAL A 140 10.09 3.65 12.23
N SER A 141 9.40 4.80 12.34
CA SER A 141 7.94 4.82 12.41
C SER A 141 7.29 4.37 11.11
N GLN A 142 7.88 4.72 9.94
CA GLN A 142 7.44 4.17 8.65
C GLN A 142 7.44 2.64 8.66
N GLU A 143 8.55 2.05 9.08
CA GLU A 143 8.70 0.59 9.09
C GLU A 143 7.75 -0.06 10.10
N ARG A 144 7.51 0.55 11.26
CA ARG A 144 6.55 0.03 12.25
C ARG A 144 5.13 -0.03 11.69
N ILE A 145 4.65 1.05 11.06
CA ILE A 145 3.29 1.11 10.49
C ILE A 145 3.15 0.16 9.30
N LEU A 146 4.15 0.13 8.42
CA LEU A 146 4.18 -0.82 7.31
C LEU A 146 4.22 -2.26 7.81
N GLY A 147 5.02 -2.56 8.83
CA GLY A 147 5.10 -3.90 9.41
C GLY A 147 3.81 -4.34 10.09
N ALA A 148 3.10 -3.45 10.77
CA ALA A 148 1.77 -3.75 11.30
C ALA A 148 0.79 -4.10 10.16
N SER A 149 0.81 -3.31 9.09
CA SER A 149 -0.02 -3.53 7.90
C SER A 149 0.34 -4.85 7.19
N PHE A 150 1.63 -5.12 6.99
CA PHE A 150 2.12 -6.35 6.39
C PHE A 150 1.88 -7.59 7.25
N THR A 151 1.80 -7.44 8.57
CA THR A 151 1.43 -8.54 9.46
C THR A 151 -0.03 -8.92 9.22
N ALA A 152 -0.93 -7.94 9.21
CA ALA A 152 -2.34 -8.17 8.93
C ALA A 152 -2.53 -8.78 7.52
N LEU A 153 -1.85 -8.23 6.52
CA LEU A 153 -1.91 -8.73 5.15
C LEU A 153 -1.31 -10.14 5.01
N ALA A 154 -0.21 -10.46 5.68
CA ALA A 154 0.38 -11.80 5.64
C ALA A 154 -0.56 -12.87 6.26
N ILE A 155 -1.30 -12.52 7.32
CA ILE A 155 -2.33 -13.40 7.88
C ILE A 155 -3.47 -13.58 6.88
N ALA A 156 -3.91 -12.50 6.23
CA ALA A 156 -4.93 -12.55 5.20
C ALA A 156 -4.49 -13.41 4.00
N ASP A 157 -3.24 -13.28 3.53
CA ASP A 157 -2.69 -14.10 2.45
C ASP A 157 -2.73 -15.59 2.82
N LEU A 158 -2.23 -15.94 4.01
CA LEU A 158 -2.14 -17.33 4.45
C LEU A 158 -3.53 -17.95 4.55
N THR A 159 -4.46 -17.26 5.20
CA THR A 159 -5.83 -17.73 5.36
C THR A 159 -6.57 -17.82 4.01
N HIS A 160 -6.33 -16.86 3.11
CA HIS A 160 -6.86 -16.88 1.74
C HIS A 160 -6.34 -18.08 0.95
N VAL A 161 -5.02 -18.30 0.92
CA VAL A 161 -4.41 -19.44 0.21
C VAL A 161 -4.93 -20.77 0.75
N VAL A 162 -4.99 -20.93 2.07
CA VAL A 162 -5.52 -22.16 2.68
C VAL A 162 -6.97 -22.36 2.28
N ALA A 163 -7.83 -21.34 2.41
CA ALA A 163 -9.24 -21.42 2.06
C ALA A 163 -9.46 -21.74 0.56
N SER A 164 -8.70 -21.10 -0.33
CA SER A 164 -8.76 -21.37 -1.77
C SER A 164 -8.30 -22.77 -2.11
N PHE A 165 -7.22 -23.25 -1.48
CA PHE A 165 -6.67 -24.57 -1.76
C PHE A 165 -7.61 -25.69 -1.29
N ILE A 166 -8.20 -25.59 -0.09
CA ILE A 166 -9.14 -26.60 0.41
C ILE A 166 -10.46 -26.63 -0.37
N ALA A 167 -10.86 -25.49 -0.96
CA ALA A 167 -12.09 -25.37 -1.73
C ALA A 167 -11.96 -25.91 -3.17
N LEU A 168 -10.74 -26.05 -3.70
CA LEU A 168 -10.53 -26.64 -5.03
C LEU A 168 -10.93 -28.13 -5.04
N PRO A 169 -11.50 -28.64 -6.15
CA PRO A 169 -11.69 -30.08 -6.35
C PRO A 169 -10.38 -30.85 -6.27
N ARG A 170 -10.36 -32.00 -5.56
CA ARG A 170 -9.15 -32.80 -5.30
C ARG A 170 -8.40 -33.18 -6.56
N GLU A 171 -9.13 -33.49 -7.63
CA GLU A 171 -8.58 -33.85 -8.95
C GLU A 171 -7.68 -32.76 -9.57
N ILE A 172 -7.90 -31.49 -9.25
CA ILE A 172 -7.13 -30.37 -9.80
C ILE A 172 -6.24 -29.66 -8.77
N GLN A 173 -6.40 -29.95 -7.47
CA GLN A 173 -5.63 -29.33 -6.38
C GLN A 173 -4.11 -29.44 -6.56
N LEU A 174 -3.62 -30.57 -7.10
CA LEU A 174 -2.18 -30.82 -7.29
C LEU A 174 -1.72 -30.71 -8.74
N SER A 175 -2.56 -30.12 -9.60
CA SER A 175 -2.29 -29.97 -11.04
C SER A 175 -2.26 -28.49 -11.44
N PRO A 176 -1.25 -27.69 -11.04
CA PRO A 176 -1.22 -26.25 -11.30
C PRO A 176 -1.33 -25.86 -12.77
N SER A 177 -0.92 -26.74 -13.69
CA SER A 177 -1.05 -26.52 -15.14
C SER A 177 -2.49 -26.47 -15.64
N THR A 178 -3.44 -26.97 -14.85
CA THR A 178 -4.88 -26.98 -15.19
C THR A 178 -5.65 -25.78 -14.61
N TRP A 179 -4.97 -24.96 -13.81
CA TRP A 179 -5.60 -23.82 -13.15
C TRP A 179 -5.89 -22.70 -14.13
N ASN A 180 -7.04 -22.05 -13.94
CA ASN A 180 -7.35 -20.81 -14.66
C ASN A 180 -6.59 -19.62 -14.04
N PRO A 181 -6.56 -18.45 -14.72
CA PRO A 181 -5.88 -17.27 -14.21
C PRO A 181 -6.36 -16.84 -12.83
N MET A 182 -7.64 -17.01 -12.50
CA MET A 182 -8.18 -16.63 -11.20
C MET A 182 -7.67 -17.53 -10.08
N THR A 183 -7.58 -18.84 -10.31
CA THR A 183 -6.99 -19.79 -9.35
C THR A 183 -5.50 -19.51 -9.15
N HIS A 184 -4.77 -19.21 -10.22
CA HIS A 184 -3.38 -18.75 -10.10
C HIS A 184 -3.27 -17.42 -9.31
N GLY A 185 -4.20 -16.49 -9.51
CA GLY A 185 -4.29 -15.27 -8.71
C GLY A 185 -4.47 -15.57 -7.22
N ASN A 186 -5.48 -16.38 -6.89
CA ASN A 186 -5.83 -16.69 -5.50
C ASN A 186 -4.74 -17.49 -4.77
N ILE A 187 -4.04 -18.40 -5.46
CA ILE A 187 -3.06 -19.30 -4.84
C ILE A 187 -1.64 -18.89 -5.18
N THR A 188 -1.22 -19.00 -6.44
CA THR A 188 0.19 -18.80 -6.83
C THR A 188 0.66 -17.38 -6.56
N PHE A 189 -0.13 -16.38 -6.98
CA PHE A 189 0.23 -14.97 -6.80
C PHE A 189 0.15 -14.56 -5.32
N THR A 190 -0.87 -14.99 -4.59
CA THR A 190 -0.96 -14.74 -3.14
C THR A 190 0.18 -15.38 -2.35
N VAL A 191 0.61 -16.60 -2.69
CA VAL A 191 1.81 -17.23 -2.09
C VAL A 191 3.06 -16.39 -2.38
N PHE A 192 3.20 -15.88 -3.61
CA PHE A 192 4.30 -14.98 -3.96
C PHE A 192 4.28 -13.68 -3.14
N LEU A 193 3.10 -13.08 -2.92
CA LEU A 193 2.95 -11.90 -2.07
C LEU A 193 3.31 -12.21 -0.60
N LEU A 194 2.81 -13.32 -0.05
CA LEU A 194 3.15 -13.79 1.30
C LEU A 194 4.67 -13.97 1.46
N CYS A 195 5.31 -14.68 0.53
CA CYS A 195 6.75 -14.88 0.54
C CYS A 195 7.51 -13.55 0.46
N SER A 196 7.04 -12.60 -0.35
CA SER A 196 7.62 -11.26 -0.46
C SER A 196 7.48 -10.47 0.85
N ARG A 197 6.35 -10.58 1.57
CA ARG A 197 6.17 -9.99 2.89
C ARG A 197 7.10 -10.60 3.93
N LEU A 198 7.22 -11.94 3.95
CA LEU A 198 8.15 -12.63 4.84
C LEU A 198 9.62 -12.25 4.55
N ALA A 199 9.98 -12.10 3.28
CA ALA A 199 11.28 -11.59 2.87
C ALA A 199 11.50 -10.14 3.33
N TRP A 200 10.47 -9.29 3.26
CA TRP A 200 10.52 -7.92 3.78
C TRP A 200 10.74 -7.90 5.30
N PHE A 201 10.06 -8.74 6.08
CA PHE A 201 10.29 -8.84 7.53
C PHE A 201 11.69 -9.32 7.88
N LYS A 202 12.25 -10.24 7.08
CA LYS A 202 13.64 -10.70 7.20
C LYS A 202 14.68 -9.69 6.72
N GLY A 203 14.27 -8.55 6.16
CA GLY A 203 15.20 -7.52 5.67
C GLY A 203 15.91 -7.89 4.36
N ILE A 204 15.41 -8.88 3.60
CA ILE A 204 16.07 -9.31 2.35
C ILE A 204 15.97 -8.17 1.32
N GLY A 205 17.12 -7.71 0.79
CA GLY A 205 17.16 -6.68 -0.26
C GLY A 205 16.75 -5.28 0.19
N ARG A 206 16.75 -4.99 1.50
CA ARG A 206 16.48 -3.64 2.04
C ARG A 206 17.27 -3.38 3.32
N LYS A 207 17.43 -2.11 3.67
CA LYS A 207 17.89 -1.71 5.01
C LYS A 207 16.72 -1.80 6.00
N THR A 208 16.98 -2.33 7.19
CA THR A 208 16.03 -2.33 8.30
C THR A 208 16.38 -1.26 9.32
N TYR A 209 15.35 -0.67 9.91
CA TYR A 209 15.41 0.43 10.86
C TYR A 209 14.75 0.03 12.19
N TYR A 210 13.70 -0.80 12.14
CA TYR A 210 12.99 -1.32 13.31
C TYR A 210 13.11 -2.85 13.45
N TYR A 211 12.69 -3.62 12.44
CA TYR A 211 12.69 -5.08 12.54
C TYR A 211 14.11 -5.65 12.37
N GLY A 212 14.46 -6.64 13.20
CA GLY A 212 15.75 -7.34 13.10
C GLY A 212 16.97 -6.60 13.69
N LYS A 213 16.78 -5.43 14.34
CA LYS A 213 17.82 -4.86 15.18
C LYS A 213 17.83 -5.56 16.54
N ALA A 214 19.00 -6.01 16.99
CA ALA A 214 19.19 -6.37 18.39
C ALA A 214 19.14 -5.09 19.24
N ASP A 215 18.39 -5.10 20.33
CA ASP A 215 18.12 -3.97 21.26
C ASP A 215 19.37 -3.27 21.86
N GLY A 216 20.59 -3.62 21.45
CA GLY A 216 21.85 -3.13 22.01
C GLY A 216 22.71 -2.22 21.12
N GLN A 217 22.35 -1.95 19.86
CA GLN A 217 23.25 -1.19 18.96
C GLN A 217 23.06 0.33 18.97
N ASP A 218 21.92 0.86 19.41
CA ASP A 218 21.70 2.31 19.49
C ASP A 218 22.44 2.96 20.68
N SER A 219 22.85 2.18 21.69
CA SER A 219 23.59 2.67 22.86
C SER A 219 25.08 2.95 22.57
N LYS A 220 25.69 2.25 21.60
CA LYS A 220 27.11 2.44 21.26
C LYS A 220 27.36 3.62 20.31
N ALA A 221 26.37 3.99 19.50
CA ALA A 221 26.51 5.12 18.57
C ALA A 221 26.39 6.50 19.25
N LYS A 222 25.89 6.57 20.49
CA LYS A 222 25.82 7.81 21.29
C LYS A 222 27.06 8.06 22.18
N GLN A 223 28.03 7.14 22.20
CA GLN A 223 29.21 7.22 23.08
C GLN A 223 30.54 7.29 22.30
N ALA A 224 30.50 7.44 20.97
CA ALA A 224 31.69 7.59 20.12
C ALA A 224 31.75 8.99 19.50
#